data_AF-A0A812P6U4-F1
#
_entry.id   AF-A0A812P6U4-F1
#
_cell.length_a   1.000
_cell.length_b   1.000
_cell.length_c   1.000
_cell.angle_alpha   90.00
_cell.angle_beta   90.00
_cell.angle_gamma   90.00
#
_symmetry.space_group_name_H-M   'P 1'
#
loop_
_entity.id
_entity.type
_entity.pdbx_description
1 polymer ?
#
loop_
_entity_poly.entity_id
_entity_poly.type
_entity_poly.pdbx_seq_one_letter_code
_entity_poly.pdbx_strand_id
1 'polypeptide(L)'
;MPDASTEGVELVLMGAEPSRLEAANLDAERLIPTSWTLPPPSAWPPRAPTRRRSMLTEVTSREAQRGSIPKLGKAKLAVVLYTFARIVANLAVFPREHAREQHDANMFCGDDETCYQWYQSEFTPSILTWGLLCDSILRPFITGLGLYVLFHRNDRLSVKSPLHLWTKAVLFCLASFHCDFSVTLTSGSLRWRGGGAGWLLMPWEVLCNCMQLHMINLKLHALGWQLTAQVCKALMLGQLLSWATWAFLWGSFRYNLGWVADTIVLCPTMLILEFLGLFYSASRALFVGWRDGTIRATAWCLYINSLLLWLGPVLSYCGLLGFQYGQNRRDGANAPSGIFETATDATLTLDIGFQVLNVLLLSGIVGPRQWQDPMAAFQRLAYLQGFGLASKRIAFPGQLNPHSKDCVVSFPGKYSQQWDEAVSTAKTQQGFSLACVFLTDRVSGLGEHVENPDASGECWCRAIYGQLPASTYLAVVDARPEGCCKVLGGLGPGRQGLSQQDLEFKRADAQAMGQRLVVRRNQADWEWERELQEAEEDARRRCTENQGRAPWGCRWFEDWRRNVERAVELKQSLHVFYFEGRTGQGNGLGSAPLSGGQGARAASERLGRLPDG
;
A
#
# COMPACT_ATOMS: atom_id res chain seq x y z
N MET A 1 72.97 16.02 44.53
CA MET A 1 73.38 15.31 45.76
C MET A 1 74.22 16.25 46.60
N PRO A 2 74.12 16.24 47.95
CA PRO A 2 73.28 15.40 48.83
C PRO A 2 72.01 16.17 49.32
N ASP A 3 70.84 15.55 49.52
CA ASP A 3 70.36 14.68 50.64
C ASP A 3 70.16 15.45 51.96
N ALA A 4 69.16 15.25 52.82
CA ALA A 4 67.94 14.44 52.90
C ALA A 4 67.23 14.82 54.24
N SER A 5 66.08 14.18 54.53
CA SER A 5 65.39 14.07 55.85
C SER A 5 64.49 15.25 56.28
N THR A 6 63.34 15.11 56.96
CA THR A 6 62.23 14.13 57.11
C THR A 6 61.28 14.81 58.12
N GLU A 7 59.95 14.71 57.92
CA GLU A 7 58.84 14.79 58.91
C GLU A 7 57.57 15.17 58.11
N GLY A 8 56.44 14.45 58.05
CA GLY A 8 55.92 13.33 58.83
C GLY A 8 54.58 13.74 59.46
N VAL A 9 53.43 13.50 58.80
CA VAL A 9 52.10 13.42 59.45
C VAL A 9 51.22 12.40 58.71
N GLU A 10 50.56 11.58 59.52
CA GLU A 10 49.95 10.27 59.27
C GLU A 10 48.74 10.21 58.33
N LEU A 11 48.71 9.09 57.61
CA LEU A 11 47.59 8.52 56.87
C LEU A 11 46.97 7.42 57.75
N VAL A 12 45.73 7.59 58.19
CA VAL A 12 45.00 6.53 58.91
C VAL A 12 44.36 5.58 57.90
N LEU A 13 44.99 4.42 57.70
CA LEU A 13 44.41 3.24 57.06
C LEU A 13 43.84 2.33 58.15
N MET A 14 42.52 2.20 58.21
CA MET A 14 41.89 1.03 58.85
C MET A 14 41.50 0.04 57.76
N GLY A 15 42.21 -1.08 57.73
CA GLY A 15 41.83 -2.25 56.96
C GLY A 15 40.71 -3.02 57.65
N ALA A 16 39.79 -3.55 56.86
CA ALA A 16 38.96 -4.70 57.22
C ALA A 16 38.95 -5.66 56.03
N GLU A 17 39.16 -6.94 56.33
CA GLU A 17 39.35 -8.07 55.43
C GLU A 17 38.17 -8.37 54.49
N PRO A 18 38.44 -9.10 53.37
CA PRO A 18 37.41 -9.55 52.45
C PRO A 18 36.78 -10.86 52.94
N SER A 19 35.51 -10.80 53.33
CA SER A 19 34.70 -11.99 53.58
C SER A 19 33.69 -12.19 52.45
N ARG A 20 33.74 -13.42 51.93
CA ARG A 20 32.78 -14.08 51.03
C ARG A 20 31.34 -13.56 51.19
N LEU A 21 30.73 -13.13 50.09
CA LEU A 21 29.29 -13.20 49.93
C LEU A 21 28.95 -13.57 48.49
N GLU A 22 28.02 -14.51 48.42
CA GLU A 22 27.64 -15.33 47.29
C GLU A 22 27.05 -14.52 46.13
N ALA A 23 27.25 -15.05 44.94
CA ALA A 23 26.61 -14.59 43.71
C ALA A 23 25.09 -14.75 43.82
N ALA A 24 24.40 -13.70 44.28
CA ALA A 24 22.98 -13.52 44.07
C ALA A 24 22.77 -12.96 42.65
N ASN A 25 22.41 -13.86 41.74
CA ASN A 25 21.93 -13.56 40.41
C ASN A 25 20.60 -12.80 40.55
N LEU A 26 20.65 -11.47 40.60
CA LEU A 26 19.48 -10.61 40.64
C LEU A 26 18.97 -10.37 39.21
N ASP A 27 17.80 -10.94 38.92
CA ASP A 27 17.02 -10.73 37.70
C ASP A 27 16.85 -9.25 37.37
N ALA A 28 17.65 -8.75 36.42
CA ALA A 28 17.52 -7.43 35.83
C ALA A 28 16.22 -7.24 35.02
N GLU A 29 15.41 -8.29 34.84
CA GLU A 29 14.11 -8.24 34.16
C GLU A 29 12.95 -7.73 35.03
N ARG A 30 13.13 -7.55 36.35
CA ARG A 30 12.02 -7.15 37.25
C ARG A 30 11.92 -5.66 37.59
N LEU A 31 12.76 -4.80 37.01
CA LEU A 31 12.74 -3.34 37.26
C LEU A 31 12.26 -2.48 36.09
N ILE A 32 11.66 -3.07 35.05
CA ILE A 32 11.00 -2.32 33.97
C ILE A 32 9.50 -2.16 34.32
N PRO A 33 8.98 -0.94 34.55
CA PRO A 33 7.55 -0.72 34.62
C PRO A 33 6.92 -1.10 33.27
N THR A 34 6.09 -2.14 33.25
CA THR A 34 5.50 -2.73 32.03
C THR A 34 4.47 -1.85 31.32
N SER A 35 4.18 -0.63 31.80
CA SER A 35 3.42 0.33 31.00
C SER A 35 3.60 1.77 31.50
N TRP A 36 4.19 2.60 30.65
CA TRP A 36 3.88 4.04 30.66
C TRP A 36 2.53 4.21 29.97
N THR A 37 1.46 4.40 30.75
CA THR A 37 0.16 4.75 30.19
C THR A 37 0.11 6.26 30.01
N LEU A 38 0.16 6.71 28.75
CA LEU A 38 -0.25 8.08 28.41
C LEU A 38 -1.68 8.30 28.91
N PRO A 39 -2.01 9.47 29.49
CA PRO A 39 -3.37 9.75 29.94
C PRO A 39 -4.37 9.61 28.78
N PRO A 40 -5.54 8.99 29.00
CA PRO A 40 -6.50 8.72 27.94
C PRO A 40 -6.94 10.03 27.25
N PRO A 41 -7.21 10.02 25.93
CA PRO A 41 -7.56 11.21 25.15
C PRO A 41 -8.79 12.00 25.67
N SER A 42 -9.59 11.41 26.56
CA SER A 42 -10.72 12.03 27.24
C SER A 42 -10.31 13.02 28.33
N ALA A 43 -9.08 12.93 28.86
CA ALA A 43 -8.55 13.85 29.89
C ALA A 43 -7.97 15.14 29.29
N TRP A 44 -8.01 15.29 27.96
CA TRP A 44 -7.40 16.43 27.28
C TRP A 44 -8.42 17.58 27.18
N PRO A 45 -8.03 18.84 27.46
CA PRO A 45 -8.92 19.98 27.31
C PRO A 45 -9.36 20.14 25.84
N PRO A 46 -10.62 20.59 25.59
CA PRO A 46 -11.13 20.77 24.25
C PRO A 46 -10.30 21.81 23.48
N ARG A 47 -9.85 21.45 22.27
CA ARG A 47 -9.06 22.33 21.39
C ARG A 47 -9.88 23.56 21.02
N ALA A 48 -9.36 24.75 21.32
CA ALA A 48 -9.90 26.00 20.81
C ALA A 48 -9.74 26.06 19.27
N PRO A 49 -10.78 26.45 18.51
CA PRO A 49 -10.71 26.52 17.06
C PRO A 49 -9.82 27.71 16.64
N THR A 50 -8.67 27.42 16.05
CA THR A 50 -7.80 28.45 15.46
C THR A 50 -8.41 28.95 14.15
N ARG A 51 -8.87 30.20 14.21
CA ARG A 51 -9.43 30.99 13.11
C ARG A 51 -8.30 31.41 12.15
N ARG A 52 -7.99 30.61 11.14
CA ARG A 52 -7.24 31.07 9.94
C ARG A 52 -7.95 30.62 8.66
N ARG A 53 -8.86 31.49 8.21
CA ARG A 53 -9.44 31.51 6.87
C ARG A 53 -8.66 32.52 6.02
N SER A 54 -8.61 32.26 4.70
CA SER A 54 -8.38 33.21 3.62
C SER A 54 -6.93 33.42 3.12
N MET A 55 -6.53 32.60 2.14
CA MET A 55 -5.70 33.05 1.01
C MET A 55 -5.71 32.02 -0.15
N LEU A 56 -6.89 31.45 -0.46
CA LEU A 56 -7.04 30.45 -1.53
C LEU A 56 -8.27 30.69 -2.42
N THR A 57 -8.65 31.97 -2.54
CA THR A 57 -9.67 32.47 -3.45
C THR A 57 -9.02 33.37 -4.48
N GLU A 58 -8.35 32.74 -5.43
CA GLU A 58 -7.88 33.33 -6.69
C GLU A 58 -7.68 32.11 -7.63
N VAL A 59 -8.70 31.44 -8.17
CA VAL A 59 -9.82 31.89 -9.03
C VAL A 59 -9.35 32.83 -10.14
N THR A 60 -8.47 32.35 -11.02
CA THR A 60 -8.34 32.81 -12.43
C THR A 60 -7.54 31.82 -13.29
N SER A 61 -7.97 30.55 -13.36
CA SER A 61 -7.50 29.65 -14.45
C SER A 61 -8.57 28.69 -15.01
N ARG A 62 -9.79 28.72 -14.48
CA ARG A 62 -10.88 27.82 -14.92
C ARG A 62 -11.53 28.21 -16.26
N GLU A 63 -11.26 29.41 -16.78
CA GLU A 63 -11.81 29.84 -18.07
C GLU A 63 -10.88 29.55 -19.26
N ALA A 64 -9.57 29.38 -19.02
CA ALA A 64 -8.59 29.08 -20.07
C ALA A 64 -8.60 27.61 -20.56
N GLN A 65 -9.24 26.68 -19.84
CA GLN A 65 -9.37 25.27 -20.24
C GLN A 65 -10.73 24.92 -20.90
N ARG A 66 -11.62 25.89 -21.14
CA ARG A 66 -12.89 25.66 -21.84
C ARG A 66 -12.78 25.70 -23.38
N GLY A 67 -11.57 25.60 -23.93
CA GLY A 67 -11.35 25.41 -25.36
C GLY A 67 -11.61 23.96 -25.78
N SER A 68 -12.84 23.68 -26.24
CA SER A 68 -13.28 22.44 -26.91
C SER A 68 -13.17 21.13 -26.10
N ILE A 69 -14.10 20.90 -25.16
CA ILE A 69 -14.40 19.52 -24.73
C ILE A 69 -15.37 18.92 -25.77
N PRO A 70 -14.96 17.93 -26.59
CA PRO A 70 -15.84 17.34 -27.58
C PRO A 70 -16.94 16.51 -26.91
N LYS A 71 -18.20 16.77 -27.29
CA LYS A 71 -19.39 15.88 -27.37
C LYS A 71 -19.49 14.66 -26.42
N LEU A 72 -19.05 14.74 -25.16
CA LEU A 72 -19.16 13.66 -24.17
C LEU A 72 -20.63 13.24 -23.90
N GLY A 73 -21.59 14.15 -24.15
CA GLY A 73 -23.02 13.84 -24.12
C GLY A 73 -23.44 12.74 -25.11
N LYS A 74 -22.75 12.63 -26.26
CA LYS A 74 -23.04 11.58 -27.26
C LYS A 74 -22.61 10.19 -26.79
N ALA A 75 -21.49 10.07 -26.08
CA ALA A 75 -21.04 8.80 -25.51
C ALA A 75 -21.97 8.32 -24.40
N LYS A 76 -22.42 9.23 -23.51
CA LYS A 76 -23.41 8.91 -22.47
C LYS A 76 -24.73 8.41 -23.06
N LEU A 77 -25.24 9.14 -24.06
CA LEU A 77 -26.46 8.74 -24.77
C LEU A 77 -26.27 7.41 -25.49
N ALA A 78 -25.10 7.18 -26.12
CA ALA A 78 -24.79 5.92 -26.78
C ALA A 78 -24.81 4.72 -25.82
N VAL A 79 -24.30 4.86 -24.59
CA VAL A 79 -24.37 3.79 -23.58
C VAL A 79 -25.80 3.54 -23.12
N VAL A 80 -26.59 4.59 -22.88
CA VAL A 80 -28.01 4.43 -22.49
C VAL A 80 -28.81 3.75 -23.61
N LEU A 81 -28.63 4.22 -24.85
CA LEU A 81 -29.27 3.61 -26.03
C LEU A 81 -28.81 2.18 -26.23
N TYR A 82 -27.52 1.90 -26.02
CA TYR A 82 -26.96 0.55 -26.07
C TYR A 82 -27.62 -0.37 -25.04
N THR A 83 -27.69 0.05 -23.77
CA THR A 83 -28.34 -0.72 -22.70
C THR A 83 -29.81 -0.96 -22.99
N PHE A 84 -30.54 0.07 -23.45
CA PHE A 84 -31.95 -0.07 -23.77
C PHE A 84 -32.19 -0.97 -24.99
N ALA A 85 -31.42 -0.79 -26.07
CA ALA A 85 -31.49 -1.65 -27.24
C ALA A 85 -31.21 -3.12 -26.90
N ARG A 86 -30.30 -3.37 -25.93
CA ARG A 86 -30.02 -4.71 -25.42
C ARG A 86 -31.19 -5.32 -24.68
N ILE A 87 -31.79 -4.57 -23.75
CA ILE A 87 -32.96 -5.03 -23.01
C ILE A 87 -34.09 -5.39 -23.99
N VAL A 88 -34.35 -4.51 -24.96
CA VAL A 88 -35.37 -4.73 -26.00
C VAL A 88 -35.05 -5.95 -26.87
N ALA A 89 -33.79 -6.12 -27.30
CA ALA A 89 -33.39 -7.26 -28.13
C ALA A 89 -33.57 -8.59 -27.38
N ASN A 90 -33.16 -8.66 -26.11
CA ASN A 90 -33.31 -9.87 -25.29
C ASN A 90 -34.79 -10.21 -25.06
N LEU A 91 -35.62 -9.19 -24.75
CA LEU A 91 -37.07 -9.35 -24.58
C LEU A 91 -37.79 -9.72 -25.89
N ALA A 92 -37.27 -9.36 -27.06
CA ALA A 92 -37.90 -9.66 -28.35
C ALA A 92 -37.59 -11.08 -28.87
N VAL A 93 -36.42 -11.62 -28.54
CA VAL A 93 -36.02 -12.98 -28.94
C VAL A 93 -36.73 -14.03 -28.08
N PHE A 94 -36.96 -13.73 -26.81
CA PHE A 94 -37.48 -14.69 -25.84
C PHE A 94 -38.86 -15.29 -26.18
N PRO A 95 -39.90 -14.52 -26.57
CA PRO A 95 -41.21 -15.09 -26.91
C PRO A 95 -41.16 -16.09 -28.06
N ARG A 96 -40.21 -15.94 -28.99
CA ARG A 96 -40.05 -16.85 -30.13
C ARG A 96 -39.46 -18.19 -29.74
N GLU A 97 -38.51 -18.20 -28.80
CA GLU A 97 -37.90 -19.44 -28.32
C GLU A 97 -38.83 -20.17 -27.37
N HIS A 98 -39.53 -19.47 -26.49
CA HIS A 98 -40.56 -20.09 -25.66
C HIS A 98 -41.66 -20.72 -26.53
N ALA A 99 -42.10 -20.03 -27.59
CA ALA A 99 -43.05 -20.61 -28.54
C ALA A 99 -42.47 -21.81 -29.32
N ARG A 100 -41.16 -21.82 -29.59
CA ARG A 100 -40.48 -22.93 -30.26
C ARG A 100 -40.32 -24.15 -29.35
N GLU A 101 -39.90 -23.95 -28.11
CA GLU A 101 -39.84 -25.02 -27.09
C GLU A 101 -41.23 -25.59 -26.82
N GLN A 102 -42.24 -24.73 -26.74
CA GLN A 102 -43.63 -25.17 -26.59
C GLN A 102 -44.11 -25.98 -27.81
N HIS A 103 -43.69 -25.57 -29.02
CA HIS A 103 -43.98 -26.33 -30.25
C HIS A 103 -43.26 -27.68 -30.28
N ASP A 104 -41.99 -27.73 -29.90
CA ASP A 104 -41.20 -28.98 -29.85
C ASP A 104 -41.71 -29.92 -28.75
N ALA A 105 -42.13 -29.39 -27.60
CA ALA A 105 -42.79 -30.16 -26.54
C ALA A 105 -44.13 -30.76 -27.02
N ASN A 106 -44.93 -29.99 -27.76
CA ASN A 106 -46.16 -30.49 -28.39
C ASN A 106 -45.85 -31.59 -29.43
N MET A 107 -44.73 -31.50 -30.13
CA MET A 107 -44.31 -32.52 -31.10
C MET A 107 -43.86 -33.83 -30.42
N PHE A 108 -43.21 -33.74 -29.26
CA PHE A 108 -42.70 -34.91 -28.53
C PHE A 108 -43.74 -35.61 -27.66
N CYS A 109 -44.70 -34.89 -27.06
CA CYS A 109 -45.72 -35.49 -26.19
C CYS A 109 -46.86 -36.19 -26.96
N GLY A 110 -47.02 -35.95 -28.27
CA GLY A 110 -48.17 -36.45 -29.03
C GLY A 110 -49.52 -36.02 -28.41
N ASP A 111 -50.56 -36.82 -28.59
CA ASP A 111 -51.90 -36.57 -28.00
C ASP A 111 -52.01 -36.99 -26.51
N ASP A 112 -50.89 -37.27 -25.83
CA ASP A 112 -50.93 -37.69 -24.42
C ASP A 112 -51.15 -36.48 -23.50
N GLU A 113 -52.42 -36.25 -23.15
CA GLU A 113 -52.90 -35.19 -22.26
C GLU A 113 -52.17 -35.18 -20.90
N THR A 114 -51.69 -36.34 -20.44
CA THR A 114 -50.96 -36.45 -19.17
C THR A 114 -49.54 -35.90 -19.26
N CYS A 115 -48.87 -36.06 -20.41
CA CYS A 115 -47.56 -35.45 -20.70
C CYS A 115 -47.67 -33.92 -20.71
N TYR A 116 -48.73 -33.40 -21.34
CA TYR A 116 -48.97 -31.96 -21.42
C TYR A 116 -49.33 -31.34 -20.06
N GLN A 117 -50.18 -31.99 -19.26
CA GLN A 117 -50.53 -31.53 -17.92
C GLN A 117 -49.33 -31.59 -16.96
N TRP A 118 -48.51 -32.65 -17.04
CA TRP A 118 -47.28 -32.74 -16.26
C TRP A 118 -46.33 -31.59 -16.64
N TYR A 119 -46.13 -31.36 -17.94
CA TYR A 119 -45.33 -30.23 -18.44
C TYR A 119 -45.87 -28.88 -17.95
N GLN A 120 -47.17 -28.61 -18.05
CA GLN A 120 -47.76 -27.36 -17.51
C GLN A 120 -47.64 -27.22 -15.99
N SER A 121 -47.73 -28.33 -15.24
CA SER A 121 -47.72 -28.29 -13.77
C SER A 121 -46.31 -28.15 -13.18
N GLU A 122 -45.29 -28.75 -13.81
CA GLU A 122 -43.89 -28.65 -13.36
C GLU A 122 -43.19 -27.40 -13.89
N PHE A 123 -43.61 -26.90 -15.06
CA PHE A 123 -43.11 -25.65 -15.62
C PHE A 123 -43.77 -24.46 -14.92
N THR A 124 -43.35 -24.23 -13.67
CA THR A 124 -43.88 -23.16 -12.83
C THR A 124 -43.49 -21.79 -13.42
N PRO A 125 -44.44 -20.87 -13.68
CA PRO A 125 -44.17 -19.56 -14.30
C PRO A 125 -43.14 -18.70 -13.56
N SER A 126 -42.94 -18.96 -12.27
CA SER A 126 -42.04 -18.23 -11.37
C SER A 126 -40.56 -18.48 -11.61
N ILE A 127 -40.19 -19.64 -12.14
CA ILE A 127 -38.79 -20.07 -12.27
C ILE A 127 -38.20 -19.54 -13.58
N LEU A 128 -38.95 -19.66 -14.67
CA LEU A 128 -38.58 -19.11 -15.98
C LEU A 128 -38.48 -17.57 -15.97
N THR A 129 -39.29 -16.91 -15.14
CA THR A 129 -39.30 -15.44 -15.04
C THR A 129 -38.03 -14.87 -14.40
N TRP A 130 -37.37 -15.58 -13.49
CA TRP A 130 -36.22 -15.02 -12.78
C TRP A 130 -34.92 -15.07 -13.59
N GLY A 131 -34.60 -16.20 -14.22
CA GLY A 131 -33.46 -16.29 -15.14
C GLY A 131 -33.62 -15.31 -16.30
N LEU A 132 -34.83 -15.21 -16.84
CA LEU A 132 -35.20 -14.23 -17.86
C LEU A 132 -34.96 -12.79 -17.41
N LEU A 133 -35.46 -12.42 -16.23
CA LEU A 133 -35.29 -11.08 -15.67
C LEU A 133 -33.80 -10.76 -15.47
N CYS A 134 -33.04 -11.74 -14.98
CA CYS A 134 -31.61 -11.62 -14.76
C CYS A 134 -30.86 -11.36 -16.08
N ASP A 135 -31.08 -12.18 -17.10
CA ASP A 135 -30.31 -12.11 -18.35
C ASP A 135 -30.81 -11.03 -19.32
N SER A 136 -32.12 -10.81 -19.36
CA SER A 136 -32.71 -9.84 -20.29
C SER A 136 -32.63 -8.40 -19.79
N ILE A 137 -32.69 -8.20 -18.46
CA ILE A 137 -32.83 -6.86 -17.88
C ILE A 137 -31.67 -6.55 -16.95
N LEU A 138 -31.47 -7.36 -15.91
CA LEU A 138 -30.56 -7.02 -14.82
C LEU A 138 -29.10 -6.95 -15.28
N ARG A 139 -28.63 -7.97 -16.02
CA ARG A 139 -27.24 -8.06 -16.49
C ARG A 139 -26.88 -6.92 -17.45
N PRO A 140 -27.63 -6.63 -18.54
CA PRO A 140 -27.37 -5.48 -19.41
C PRO A 140 -27.45 -4.14 -18.68
N PHE A 141 -28.36 -4.04 -17.71
CA PHE A 141 -28.50 -2.83 -16.91
C PHE A 141 -27.27 -2.58 -16.03
N ILE A 142 -26.76 -3.62 -15.34
CA ILE A 142 -25.57 -3.54 -14.49
C ILE A 142 -24.33 -3.19 -15.32
N THR A 143 -24.06 -3.93 -16.40
CA THR A 143 -22.87 -3.67 -17.23
C THR A 143 -22.97 -2.30 -17.93
N GLY A 144 -24.18 -1.96 -18.39
CA GLY A 144 -24.51 -0.64 -18.92
C GLY A 144 -24.29 0.49 -17.93
N LEU A 145 -24.70 0.30 -16.67
CA LEU A 145 -24.45 1.25 -15.58
C LEU A 145 -22.96 1.38 -15.29
N GLY A 146 -22.21 0.28 -15.30
CA GLY A 146 -20.75 0.29 -15.16
C GLY A 146 -20.05 1.10 -16.24
N LEU A 147 -20.41 0.87 -17.51
CA LEU A 147 -19.93 1.67 -18.63
C LEU A 147 -20.37 3.13 -18.51
N TYR A 148 -21.62 3.39 -18.13
CA TYR A 148 -22.12 4.74 -17.93
C TYR A 148 -21.31 5.48 -16.87
N VAL A 149 -21.02 4.85 -15.73
CA VAL A 149 -20.17 5.42 -14.68
C VAL A 149 -18.77 5.73 -15.21
N LEU A 150 -18.16 4.81 -15.98
CA LEU A 150 -16.86 4.99 -16.60
C LEU A 150 -16.83 6.23 -17.52
N PHE A 151 -17.81 6.39 -18.41
CA PHE A 151 -17.89 7.55 -19.31
C PHE A 151 -18.32 8.83 -18.59
N HIS A 152 -19.19 8.71 -17.58
CA HIS A 152 -19.68 9.87 -16.82
C HIS A 152 -18.59 10.48 -15.94
N ARG A 153 -17.70 9.65 -15.40
CA ARG A 153 -16.58 10.06 -14.56
C ARG A 153 -15.22 9.89 -15.24
N ASN A 154 -15.15 9.99 -16.57
CA ASN A 154 -13.89 9.87 -17.30
C ASN A 154 -12.90 11.00 -16.95
N ASP A 155 -13.36 12.11 -16.38
CA ASP A 155 -12.54 13.17 -15.81
C ASP A 155 -11.68 12.69 -14.62
N ARG A 156 -12.13 11.66 -13.89
CA ARG A 156 -11.35 11.02 -12.81
C ARG A 156 -10.34 10.01 -13.32
N LEU A 157 -10.41 9.62 -14.60
CA LEU A 157 -9.55 8.61 -15.17
C LEU A 157 -8.32 9.25 -15.79
N SER A 158 -7.21 9.17 -15.08
CA SER A 158 -5.89 9.38 -15.68
C SER A 158 -5.60 8.32 -16.74
N VAL A 159 -5.36 8.74 -17.99
CA VAL A 159 -4.90 7.88 -19.10
C VAL A 159 -3.51 7.29 -18.82
N LYS A 160 -2.75 7.91 -17.92
CA LYS A 160 -1.41 7.47 -17.54
C LYS A 160 -1.41 6.43 -16.43
N SER A 161 -2.52 6.29 -15.68
CA SER A 161 -2.59 5.33 -14.58
C SER A 161 -2.86 3.92 -15.13
N PRO A 162 -1.98 2.94 -14.87
CA PRO A 162 -2.22 1.55 -15.28
C PRO A 162 -3.53 0.99 -14.73
N LEU A 163 -3.88 1.33 -13.49
CA LEU A 163 -5.13 0.89 -12.85
C LEU A 163 -6.36 1.33 -13.63
N HIS A 164 -6.38 2.58 -14.12
CA HIS A 164 -7.49 3.11 -14.91
C HIS A 164 -7.55 2.50 -16.31
N LEU A 165 -6.41 2.22 -16.92
CA LEU A 165 -6.35 1.55 -18.22
C LEU A 165 -6.92 0.14 -18.12
N TRP A 166 -6.53 -0.60 -17.07
CA TRP A 166 -7.09 -1.91 -16.76
C TRP A 166 -8.57 -1.85 -16.38
N THR A 167 -9.01 -0.84 -15.63
CA THR A 167 -10.44 -0.65 -15.33
C THR A 167 -11.26 -0.55 -16.62
N LYS A 168 -10.79 0.23 -17.61
CA LYS A 168 -11.43 0.33 -18.92
C LYS A 168 -11.45 -1.03 -19.61
N ALA A 169 -10.30 -1.69 -19.68
CA ALA A 169 -10.17 -2.99 -20.33
C ALA A 169 -11.12 -4.03 -19.70
N VAL A 170 -11.20 -4.10 -18.36
CA VAL A 170 -12.08 -5.04 -17.66
C VAL A 170 -13.55 -4.72 -17.91
N LEU A 171 -13.97 -3.46 -17.80
CA LEU A 171 -15.37 -3.10 -18.07
C LEU A 171 -15.75 -3.35 -19.52
N PHE A 172 -14.83 -3.11 -20.48
CA PHE A 172 -15.06 -3.49 -21.87
C PHE A 172 -15.06 -5.01 -22.06
N CYS A 173 -14.25 -5.77 -21.33
CA CYS A 173 -14.26 -7.24 -21.39
C CYS A 173 -15.56 -7.81 -20.81
N LEU A 174 -16.00 -7.31 -19.65
CA LEU A 174 -17.27 -7.65 -19.02
C LEU A 174 -18.47 -7.27 -19.91
N ALA A 175 -18.35 -6.17 -20.65
CA ALA A 175 -19.32 -5.79 -21.67
C ALA A 175 -19.10 -6.50 -23.03
N SER A 176 -17.96 -7.14 -23.29
CA SER A 176 -17.69 -7.70 -24.63
C SER A 176 -18.47 -9.00 -24.87
N PHE A 177 -18.70 -9.78 -23.82
CA PHE A 177 -19.46 -11.03 -23.87
C PHE A 177 -20.97 -10.83 -23.78
N HIS A 178 -21.45 -9.75 -24.39
CA HIS A 178 -22.85 -9.51 -24.65
C HIS A 178 -23.39 -10.38 -25.81
N CYS A 179 -23.26 -11.69 -25.64
CA CYS A 179 -23.91 -12.71 -26.47
C CYS A 179 -24.82 -13.60 -25.60
N ASP A 180 -25.55 -13.03 -24.63
CA ASP A 180 -26.38 -13.79 -23.67
C ASP A 180 -27.52 -14.61 -24.31
N PHE A 181 -27.83 -14.37 -25.59
CA PHE A 181 -28.69 -15.25 -26.39
C PHE A 181 -28.06 -15.67 -27.71
N SER A 182 -27.12 -14.88 -28.25
CA SER A 182 -26.38 -15.23 -29.47
C SER A 182 -25.33 -16.30 -29.24
N VAL A 183 -24.78 -16.47 -28.02
CA VAL A 183 -24.01 -17.68 -27.64
C VAL A 183 -24.95 -18.86 -27.60
N THR A 184 -26.18 -18.72 -27.10
CA THR A 184 -27.18 -19.79 -27.13
C THR A 184 -27.56 -20.16 -28.57
N LEU A 185 -27.77 -19.18 -29.47
CA LEU A 185 -28.02 -19.39 -30.91
C LEU A 185 -26.80 -19.95 -31.66
N THR A 186 -25.60 -19.41 -31.47
CA THR A 186 -24.37 -19.96 -32.09
C THR A 186 -23.98 -21.29 -31.48
N SER A 187 -24.31 -21.53 -30.20
CA SER A 187 -24.19 -22.83 -29.56
C SER A 187 -25.28 -23.80 -29.98
N GLY A 188 -26.44 -23.33 -30.45
CA GLY A 188 -27.43 -24.14 -31.16
C GLY A 188 -26.85 -24.68 -32.46
N SER A 189 -26.08 -23.85 -33.17
CA SER A 189 -25.32 -24.25 -34.36
C SER A 189 -24.10 -25.13 -34.04
N LEU A 190 -23.41 -24.89 -32.92
CA LEU A 190 -22.29 -25.73 -32.43
C LEU A 190 -22.74 -26.96 -31.61
N ARG A 191 -24.01 -27.04 -31.20
CA ARG A 191 -24.63 -28.18 -30.49
C ARG A 191 -24.59 -29.43 -31.34
N TRP A 192 -24.59 -29.27 -32.66
CA TRP A 192 -24.53 -30.36 -33.63
C TRP A 192 -23.21 -31.16 -33.60
N ARG A 193 -22.20 -30.73 -32.82
CA ARG A 193 -20.94 -31.48 -32.61
C ARG A 193 -20.49 -31.55 -31.13
N GLY A 194 -21.43 -31.63 -30.19
CA GLY A 194 -21.16 -32.15 -28.83
C GLY A 194 -20.15 -31.35 -27.99
N GLY A 195 -20.51 -30.13 -27.56
CA GLY A 195 -19.86 -29.48 -26.40
C GLY A 195 -19.34 -28.04 -26.57
N GLY A 196 -19.56 -27.37 -27.71
CA GLY A 196 -18.87 -26.10 -28.05
C GLY A 196 -19.13 -24.86 -27.16
N ALA A 197 -20.30 -24.73 -26.53
CA ALA A 197 -20.70 -23.46 -25.88
C ALA A 197 -19.88 -23.12 -24.62
N GLY A 198 -19.65 -24.13 -23.77
CA GLY A 198 -18.92 -23.96 -22.51
C GLY A 198 -17.47 -23.51 -22.73
N TRP A 199 -16.89 -23.82 -23.89
CA TRP A 199 -15.51 -23.49 -24.23
C TRP A 199 -15.26 -22.01 -24.49
N LEU A 200 -16.28 -21.21 -24.79
CA LEU A 200 -16.11 -19.77 -24.98
C LEU A 200 -16.34 -18.99 -23.68
N LEU A 201 -17.27 -19.46 -22.85
CA LEU A 201 -17.57 -18.82 -21.56
C LEU A 201 -16.43 -18.99 -20.55
N MET A 202 -15.82 -20.17 -20.50
CA MET A 202 -14.70 -20.47 -19.59
C MET A 202 -13.49 -19.53 -19.77
N PRO A 203 -12.91 -19.35 -20.97
CA PRO A 203 -11.80 -18.42 -21.17
C PRO A 203 -12.15 -16.97 -20.87
N TRP A 204 -13.40 -16.56 -21.12
CA TRP A 204 -13.85 -15.22 -20.80
C TRP A 204 -13.94 -14.98 -19.29
N GLU A 205 -14.54 -15.93 -18.55
CA GLU A 205 -14.66 -15.86 -17.10
C GLU A 205 -13.28 -15.87 -16.43
N VAL A 206 -12.39 -16.73 -16.93
CA VAL A 206 -10.98 -16.76 -16.57
C VAL A 206 -10.31 -15.41 -16.81
N LEU A 207 -10.49 -14.83 -18.00
CA LEU A 207 -9.89 -13.55 -18.36
C LEU A 207 -10.38 -12.43 -17.44
N CYS A 208 -11.68 -12.35 -17.17
CA CYS A 208 -12.27 -11.36 -16.29
C CYS A 208 -11.71 -11.45 -14.86
N ASN A 209 -11.63 -12.67 -14.32
CA ASN A 209 -11.05 -12.92 -13.00
C ASN A 209 -9.55 -12.58 -12.97
N CYS A 210 -8.75 -13.00 -13.96
CA CYS A 210 -7.33 -12.66 -14.04
C CYS A 210 -7.09 -11.15 -14.10
N MET A 211 -7.89 -10.42 -14.88
CA MET A 211 -7.75 -8.97 -14.96
C MET A 211 -8.14 -8.27 -13.64
N GLN A 212 -9.16 -8.78 -12.94
CA GLN A 212 -9.54 -8.26 -11.61
C GLN A 212 -8.46 -8.51 -10.56
N LEU A 213 -7.90 -9.72 -10.51
CA LEU A 213 -6.77 -10.05 -9.64
C LEU A 213 -5.57 -9.15 -9.97
N HIS A 214 -5.30 -8.87 -11.25
CA HIS A 214 -4.25 -7.94 -11.63
C HIS A 214 -4.52 -6.52 -11.10
N MET A 215 -5.76 -6.03 -11.20
CA MET A 215 -6.15 -4.73 -10.63
C MET A 215 -5.99 -4.69 -9.10
N ILE A 216 -6.31 -5.78 -8.41
CA ILE A 216 -6.12 -5.90 -6.96
C ILE A 216 -4.63 -5.87 -6.61
N ASN A 217 -3.79 -6.55 -7.36
CA ASN A 217 -2.34 -6.52 -7.18
C ASN A 217 -1.76 -5.11 -7.37
N LEU A 218 -2.23 -4.37 -8.38
CA LEU A 218 -1.86 -2.95 -8.54
C LEU A 218 -2.29 -2.12 -7.33
N LYS A 219 -3.46 -2.41 -6.76
CA LYS A 219 -3.98 -1.72 -5.58
C LYS A 219 -3.21 -2.06 -4.30
N LEU A 220 -2.88 -3.33 -4.07
CA LEU A 220 -2.03 -3.78 -2.96
C LEU A 220 -0.64 -3.13 -3.05
N HIS A 221 -0.07 -3.07 -4.26
CA HIS A 221 1.20 -2.37 -4.47
C HIS A 221 1.11 -0.88 -4.10
N ALA A 222 0.02 -0.19 -4.49
CA ALA A 222 -0.22 1.20 -4.13
C ALA A 222 -0.41 1.41 -2.61
N LEU A 223 -0.93 0.39 -1.91
CA LEU A 223 -1.06 0.38 -0.44
C LEU A 223 0.24 0.00 0.28
N GLY A 224 1.35 -0.22 -0.42
CA GLY A 224 2.63 -0.60 0.20
C GLY A 224 2.78 -2.09 0.50
N TRP A 225 1.85 -2.94 0.06
CA TRP A 225 1.89 -4.40 0.22
C TRP A 225 2.68 -5.07 -0.90
N GLN A 226 3.91 -4.61 -1.13
CA GLN A 226 4.72 -5.03 -2.27
C GLN A 226 5.03 -6.53 -2.27
N LEU A 227 5.41 -7.09 -1.13
CA LEU A 227 5.74 -8.52 -1.01
C LEU A 227 4.52 -9.38 -1.33
N THR A 228 3.37 -9.07 -0.73
CA THR A 228 2.12 -9.79 -0.99
C THR A 228 1.71 -9.69 -2.45
N ALA A 229 1.79 -8.49 -3.06
CA ALA A 229 1.48 -8.32 -4.47
C ALA A 229 2.45 -9.09 -5.39
N GLN A 230 3.74 -9.18 -5.04
CA GLN A 230 4.71 -9.98 -5.79
C GLN A 230 4.43 -11.48 -5.67
N VAL A 231 4.10 -11.97 -4.46
CA VAL A 231 3.70 -13.36 -4.24
C VAL A 231 2.43 -13.70 -5.02
N CYS A 232 1.40 -12.86 -4.95
CA CYS A 232 0.15 -13.08 -5.69
C CYS A 232 0.37 -13.04 -7.20
N LYS A 233 1.24 -12.15 -7.71
CA LYS A 233 1.65 -12.15 -9.12
C LYS A 233 2.37 -13.44 -9.53
N ALA A 234 3.26 -13.96 -8.68
CA ALA A 234 3.97 -15.21 -8.95
C ALA A 234 3.00 -16.41 -8.95
N LEU A 235 2.08 -16.47 -8.00
CA LEU A 235 1.02 -17.48 -7.93
C LEU A 235 0.11 -17.42 -9.16
N MET A 236 -0.31 -16.22 -9.59
CA MET A 236 -1.12 -16.03 -10.79
C MET A 236 -0.39 -16.49 -12.05
N LEU A 237 0.91 -16.18 -12.20
CA LEU A 237 1.71 -16.65 -13.31
C LEU A 237 1.85 -18.18 -13.30
N GLY A 238 2.08 -18.77 -12.11
CA GLY A 238 2.09 -20.21 -11.92
C GLY A 238 0.78 -20.88 -12.33
N GLN A 239 -0.37 -20.28 -11.97
CA GLN A 239 -1.69 -20.74 -12.38
C GLN A 239 -1.89 -20.69 -13.89
N LEU A 240 -1.52 -19.57 -14.53
CA LEU A 240 -1.63 -19.41 -15.98
C LEU A 240 -0.74 -20.40 -16.74
N LEU A 241 0.48 -20.64 -16.25
CA LEU A 241 1.38 -21.65 -16.83
C LEU A 241 0.82 -23.06 -16.65
N SER A 242 0.31 -23.40 -15.46
CA SER A 242 -0.37 -24.68 -15.22
C SER A 242 -1.52 -24.87 -16.20
N TRP A 243 -2.40 -23.87 -16.35
CA TRP A 243 -3.51 -23.94 -17.30
C TRP A 243 -3.07 -24.05 -18.76
N ALA A 244 -2.03 -23.33 -19.18
CA ALA A 244 -1.48 -23.45 -20.53
C ALA A 244 -0.89 -24.85 -20.79
N THR A 245 -0.16 -25.41 -19.82
CA THR A 245 0.35 -26.78 -19.89
C THR A 245 -0.80 -27.78 -19.96
N TRP A 246 -1.84 -27.62 -19.15
CA TRP A 246 -3.03 -28.46 -19.19
C TRP A 246 -3.76 -28.39 -20.53
N ALA A 247 -4.00 -27.19 -21.06
CA ALA A 247 -4.65 -27.01 -22.36
C ALA A 247 -3.87 -27.70 -23.49
N PHE A 248 -2.54 -27.69 -23.42
CA PHE A 248 -1.67 -28.38 -24.38
C PHE A 248 -1.71 -29.91 -24.22
N LEU A 249 -1.77 -30.42 -22.99
CA LEU A 249 -1.80 -31.86 -22.69
C LEU A 249 -3.19 -32.49 -22.83
N TRP A 250 -4.26 -31.68 -22.83
CA TRP A 250 -5.66 -32.12 -22.91
C TRP A 250 -5.99 -32.94 -24.16
N GLY A 251 -5.22 -32.79 -25.23
CA GLY A 251 -5.36 -33.60 -26.45
C GLY A 251 -5.19 -35.12 -26.22
N SER A 252 -4.65 -35.54 -25.07
CA SER A 252 -4.16 -36.92 -24.90
C SER A 252 -4.68 -37.68 -23.67
N PHE A 253 -5.38 -37.09 -22.69
CA PHE A 253 -5.68 -37.80 -21.43
C PHE A 253 -7.03 -37.48 -20.74
N ARG A 254 -7.76 -38.53 -20.37
CA ARG A 254 -9.01 -38.54 -19.58
C ARG A 254 -8.81 -38.35 -18.05
N TYR A 255 -7.85 -37.55 -17.60
CA TYR A 255 -7.63 -37.36 -16.14
C TYR A 255 -8.26 -36.07 -15.61
N ASN A 256 -9.48 -36.21 -15.07
CA ASN A 256 -10.23 -35.14 -14.39
C ASN A 256 -9.65 -34.75 -13.01
N LEU A 257 -8.79 -35.58 -12.39
CA LEU A 257 -8.41 -35.40 -10.98
C LEU A 257 -7.35 -34.31 -10.75
N GLY A 258 -6.40 -34.14 -11.70
CA GLY A 258 -5.32 -33.15 -11.58
C GLY A 258 -5.80 -31.70 -11.72
N TRP A 259 -6.76 -31.46 -12.63
CA TRP A 259 -7.35 -30.14 -12.85
C TRP A 259 -8.08 -29.62 -11.60
N VAL A 260 -8.78 -30.50 -10.90
CA VAL A 260 -9.49 -30.18 -9.66
C VAL A 260 -8.50 -29.81 -8.55
N ALA A 261 -7.41 -30.58 -8.38
CA ALA A 261 -6.42 -30.31 -7.35
C ALA A 261 -5.65 -28.98 -7.56
N ASP A 262 -5.17 -28.72 -8.78
CA ASP A 262 -4.42 -27.48 -9.09
C ASP A 262 -5.30 -26.23 -8.94
N THR A 263 -6.55 -26.31 -9.39
CA THR A 263 -7.52 -25.20 -9.31
C THR A 263 -7.98 -24.95 -7.86
N ILE A 264 -8.05 -26.00 -7.03
CA ILE A 264 -8.48 -25.91 -5.62
C ILE A 264 -7.38 -25.38 -4.68
N VAL A 265 -6.09 -25.55 -4.97
CA VAL A 265 -5.04 -25.15 -4.01
C VAL A 265 -4.50 -23.75 -4.28
N LEU A 266 -4.17 -23.43 -5.52
CA LEU A 266 -3.48 -22.18 -5.87
C LEU A 266 -4.44 -20.98 -5.88
N CYS A 267 -5.68 -21.17 -6.35
CA CYS A 267 -6.66 -20.08 -6.44
C CYS A 267 -7.10 -19.59 -5.04
N PRO A 268 -7.50 -20.44 -4.08
CA PRO A 268 -7.90 -19.98 -2.74
C PRO A 268 -6.73 -19.37 -1.97
N THR A 269 -5.52 -19.90 -2.10
CA THR A 269 -4.34 -19.34 -1.41
C THR A 269 -4.10 -17.88 -1.84
N MET A 270 -4.15 -17.61 -3.15
CA MET A 270 -4.02 -16.25 -3.68
C MET A 270 -5.17 -15.36 -3.21
N LEU A 271 -6.43 -15.83 -3.29
CA LEU A 271 -7.61 -15.09 -2.83
C LEU A 271 -7.54 -14.79 -1.32
N ILE A 272 -7.05 -15.71 -0.50
CA ILE A 272 -6.82 -15.52 0.94
C ILE A 272 -5.79 -14.40 1.16
N LEU A 273 -4.64 -14.46 0.48
CA LEU A 273 -3.58 -13.47 0.66
C LEU A 273 -4.05 -12.06 0.25
N GLU A 274 -4.74 -11.95 -0.88
CA GLU A 274 -5.28 -10.68 -1.35
C GLU A 274 -6.40 -10.16 -0.44
N PHE A 275 -7.30 -11.05 0.02
CA PHE A 275 -8.33 -10.72 1.00
C PHE A 275 -7.73 -10.18 2.29
N LEU A 276 -6.79 -10.91 2.90
CA LEU A 276 -6.14 -10.51 4.14
C LEU A 276 -5.38 -9.19 3.98
N GLY A 277 -4.69 -8.99 2.85
CA GLY A 277 -3.98 -7.73 2.56
C GLY A 277 -4.93 -6.53 2.45
N LEU A 278 -6.04 -6.69 1.73
CA LEU A 278 -7.06 -5.63 1.60
C LEU A 278 -7.80 -5.39 2.91
N PHE A 279 -8.19 -6.45 3.61
CA PHE A 279 -8.92 -6.39 4.88
C PHE A 279 -8.07 -5.73 5.97
N TYR A 280 -6.81 -6.13 6.11
CA TYR A 280 -5.88 -5.50 7.05
C TYR A 280 -5.68 -4.02 6.71
N SER A 281 -5.47 -3.70 5.43
CA SER A 281 -5.34 -2.32 4.98
C SER A 281 -6.58 -1.48 5.31
N ALA A 282 -7.77 -2.05 5.12
CA ALA A 282 -9.05 -1.41 5.44
C ALA A 282 -9.24 -1.22 6.96
N SER A 283 -8.86 -2.22 7.75
CA SER A 283 -8.93 -2.20 9.22
C SER A 283 -8.05 -1.09 9.78
N ARG A 284 -6.80 -1.03 9.31
CA ARG A 284 -5.84 0.00 9.71
C ARG A 284 -6.26 1.39 9.22
N ALA A 285 -6.80 1.49 8.01
CA ALA A 285 -7.38 2.71 7.47
C ALA A 285 -8.53 3.25 8.34
N LEU A 286 -9.45 2.38 8.77
CA LEU A 286 -10.54 2.75 9.67
C LEU A 286 -10.01 3.20 11.03
N PHE A 287 -9.04 2.49 11.60
CA PHE A 287 -8.49 2.81 12.91
C PHE A 287 -7.77 4.16 12.91
N VAL A 288 -6.85 4.39 11.98
CA VAL A 288 -6.07 5.64 11.91
C VAL A 288 -6.94 6.80 11.45
N GLY A 289 -7.85 6.55 10.51
CA GLY A 289 -8.68 7.56 9.86
C GLY A 289 -10.07 7.74 10.47
N TRP A 290 -10.36 7.21 11.67
CA TRP A 290 -11.74 7.17 12.18
C TRP A 290 -12.41 8.55 12.20
N ARG A 291 -11.65 9.62 12.45
CA ARG A 291 -12.16 11.00 12.48
C ARG A 291 -12.29 11.67 11.10
N ASP A 292 -11.62 11.16 10.07
CA ASP A 292 -11.69 11.68 8.70
C ASP A 292 -12.72 10.90 7.88
N GLY A 293 -13.86 11.55 7.57
CA GLY A 293 -14.94 10.92 6.81
C GLY A 293 -14.53 10.42 5.43
N THR A 294 -13.52 11.03 4.81
CA THR A 294 -12.98 10.57 3.53
C THR A 294 -12.23 9.26 3.69
N ILE A 295 -11.32 9.19 4.66
CA ILE A 295 -10.54 7.97 4.92
C ILE A 295 -11.47 6.83 5.32
N ARG A 296 -12.48 7.12 6.15
CA ARG A 296 -13.50 6.15 6.56
C ARG A 296 -14.25 5.56 5.37
N ALA A 297 -14.71 6.41 4.45
CA ALA A 297 -15.39 5.95 3.24
C ALA A 297 -14.47 5.12 2.33
N THR A 298 -13.20 5.51 2.15
CA THR A 298 -12.23 4.71 1.39
C THR A 298 -11.98 3.35 2.03
N ALA A 299 -11.87 3.31 3.36
CA ALA A 299 -11.71 2.06 4.10
C ALA A 299 -12.93 1.15 3.95
N TRP A 300 -14.15 1.69 4.00
CA TRP A 300 -15.37 0.93 3.69
C TRP A 300 -15.36 0.35 2.27
N CYS A 301 -14.95 1.13 1.28
CA CYS A 301 -14.79 0.62 -0.09
C CYS A 301 -13.74 -0.49 -0.18
N LEU A 302 -12.66 -0.44 0.62
CA LEU A 302 -11.67 -1.52 0.68
C LEU A 302 -12.24 -2.80 1.34
N TYR A 303 -13.04 -2.68 2.39
CA TYR A 303 -13.74 -3.82 2.99
C TYR A 303 -14.70 -4.48 2.01
N ILE A 304 -15.50 -3.68 1.31
CA ILE A 304 -16.43 -4.21 0.31
C ILE A 304 -15.65 -4.91 -0.81
N ASN A 305 -14.55 -4.32 -1.30
CA ASN A 305 -13.67 -4.98 -2.27
C ASN A 305 -13.12 -6.32 -1.75
N SER A 306 -12.68 -6.38 -0.49
CA SER A 306 -12.16 -7.64 0.07
C SER A 306 -13.25 -8.73 0.10
N LEU A 307 -14.50 -8.37 0.41
CA LEU A 307 -15.60 -9.33 0.42
C LEU A 307 -15.98 -9.78 -1.01
N LEU A 308 -16.05 -8.83 -1.95
CA LEU A 308 -16.36 -9.12 -3.36
C LEU A 308 -15.30 -9.99 -4.03
N LEU A 309 -14.03 -9.87 -3.61
CA LEU A 309 -12.95 -10.72 -4.08
C LEU A 309 -13.18 -12.21 -3.81
N TRP A 310 -13.82 -12.55 -2.70
CA TRP A 310 -14.21 -13.93 -2.40
C TRP A 310 -15.49 -14.32 -3.10
N LEU A 311 -16.48 -13.42 -3.07
CA LEU A 311 -17.82 -13.74 -3.51
C LEU A 311 -17.90 -13.96 -5.03
N GLY A 312 -17.15 -13.20 -5.83
CA GLY A 312 -17.08 -13.39 -7.29
C GLY A 312 -16.65 -14.80 -7.68
N PRO A 313 -15.40 -15.22 -7.41
CA PRO A 313 -14.91 -16.55 -7.76
C PRO A 313 -15.76 -17.71 -7.21
N VAL A 314 -16.33 -17.56 -6.02
CA VAL A 314 -17.26 -18.56 -5.46
C VAL A 314 -18.52 -18.68 -6.31
N LEU A 315 -19.12 -17.56 -6.72
CA LEU A 315 -20.28 -17.58 -7.60
C LEU A 315 -19.91 -18.06 -9.01
N SER A 316 -18.77 -17.65 -9.58
CA SER A 316 -18.29 -18.18 -10.86
C SER A 316 -18.13 -19.69 -10.81
N TYR A 317 -17.59 -20.22 -9.71
CA TYR A 317 -17.42 -21.65 -9.49
C TYR A 317 -18.77 -22.37 -9.32
N CYS A 318 -19.69 -21.81 -8.54
CA CYS A 318 -21.04 -22.34 -8.41
C CYS A 318 -21.79 -22.35 -9.76
N GLY A 319 -21.64 -21.29 -10.55
CA GLY A 319 -22.20 -21.21 -11.90
C GLY A 319 -21.62 -22.27 -12.84
N LEU A 320 -20.29 -22.47 -12.80
CA LEU A 320 -19.63 -23.50 -13.59
C LEU A 320 -20.07 -24.92 -13.20
N LEU A 321 -20.16 -25.21 -11.90
CA LEU A 321 -20.65 -26.50 -11.40
C LEU A 321 -22.10 -26.75 -11.78
N GLY A 322 -22.95 -25.72 -11.67
CA GLY A 322 -24.35 -25.80 -12.11
C GLY A 322 -24.46 -26.13 -13.60
N PHE A 323 -23.64 -25.46 -14.43
CA PHE A 323 -23.58 -25.70 -15.88
C PHE A 323 -23.10 -27.12 -16.21
N GLN A 324 -22.02 -27.58 -15.57
CA GLN A 324 -21.46 -28.91 -15.80
C GLN A 324 -22.42 -30.01 -15.34
N TYR A 325 -23.07 -29.81 -14.19
CA TYR A 325 -24.07 -30.75 -13.67
C TYR A 325 -25.28 -30.82 -14.62
N GLY A 326 -25.75 -29.68 -15.13
CA GLY A 326 -26.81 -29.61 -16.13
C GLY A 326 -26.48 -30.35 -17.43
N GLN A 327 -25.22 -30.26 -17.90
CA GLN A 327 -24.77 -31.00 -19.09
C GLN A 327 -24.78 -32.51 -18.86
N ASN A 328 -24.16 -33.00 -17.78
CA ASN A 328 -24.10 -34.44 -17.47
C ASN A 328 -25.50 -35.05 -17.30
N ARG A 329 -26.47 -34.24 -16.86
CA ARG A 329 -27.85 -34.66 -16.67
C ARG A 329 -28.61 -34.84 -17.97
N ARG A 330 -28.37 -34.01 -18.99
CA ARG A 330 -29.02 -34.14 -20.30
C ARG A 330 -28.62 -35.44 -21.03
N ASP A 331 -27.47 -36.00 -20.70
CA ASP A 331 -26.99 -37.27 -21.25
C ASP A 331 -27.52 -38.51 -20.49
N GLY A 332 -28.16 -38.33 -19.31
CA GLY A 332 -28.64 -39.41 -18.44
C GLY A 332 -30.14 -39.30 -18.12
N ALA A 333 -30.96 -40.18 -18.69
CA ALA A 333 -32.42 -40.05 -18.79
C ALA A 333 -33.26 -39.99 -17.48
N ASN A 334 -32.70 -40.03 -16.26
CA ASN A 334 -33.50 -40.34 -15.04
C ASN A 334 -33.26 -39.47 -13.80
N ALA A 335 -32.90 -38.17 -13.91
CA ALA A 335 -32.63 -37.34 -12.73
C ALA A 335 -33.63 -36.15 -12.56
N PRO A 336 -34.16 -35.89 -11.34
CA PRO A 336 -35.25 -34.93 -11.04
C PRO A 336 -34.95 -33.43 -11.31
N SER A 337 -35.63 -32.84 -12.29
CA SER A 337 -35.25 -31.69 -13.14
C SER A 337 -35.29 -30.26 -12.56
N GLY A 338 -35.95 -29.92 -11.46
CA GLY A 338 -36.41 -28.52 -11.28
C GLY A 338 -35.45 -27.46 -10.70
N ILE A 339 -34.61 -27.78 -9.71
CA ILE A 339 -34.11 -26.74 -8.77
C ILE A 339 -32.72 -26.19 -9.13
N PHE A 340 -31.83 -27.00 -9.72
CA PHE A 340 -30.43 -26.61 -9.92
C PHE A 340 -30.20 -25.73 -11.15
N GLU A 341 -31.03 -25.82 -12.19
CA GLU A 341 -30.80 -25.13 -13.46
C GLU A 341 -31.00 -23.61 -13.30
N THR A 342 -32.04 -23.18 -12.58
CA THR A 342 -32.34 -21.75 -12.39
C THR A 342 -31.52 -21.05 -11.33
N ALA A 343 -30.98 -21.80 -10.37
CA ALA A 343 -29.95 -21.27 -9.48
C ALA A 343 -28.71 -20.85 -10.27
N THR A 344 -28.41 -21.52 -11.39
CA THR A 344 -27.18 -21.30 -12.17
C THR A 344 -27.19 -19.94 -12.90
N ASP A 345 -28.28 -19.59 -13.58
CA ASP A 345 -28.38 -18.33 -14.34
C ASP A 345 -28.40 -17.09 -13.43
N ALA A 346 -29.12 -17.20 -12.31
CA ALA A 346 -29.13 -16.16 -11.29
C ALA A 346 -27.73 -15.97 -10.67
N THR A 347 -27.02 -17.07 -10.41
CA THR A 347 -25.65 -17.05 -9.86
C THR A 347 -24.68 -16.35 -10.82
N LEU A 348 -24.75 -16.64 -12.12
CA LEU A 348 -23.89 -16.01 -13.12
C LEU A 348 -24.18 -14.50 -13.26
N THR A 349 -25.45 -14.10 -13.24
CA THR A 349 -25.81 -12.67 -13.28
C THR A 349 -25.34 -11.93 -12.03
N LEU A 350 -25.48 -12.53 -10.85
CA LEU A 350 -24.97 -11.97 -9.59
C LEU A 350 -23.44 -11.85 -9.61
N ASP A 351 -22.76 -12.85 -10.16
CA ASP A 351 -21.30 -12.83 -10.33
C ASP A 351 -20.87 -11.63 -11.19
N ILE A 352 -21.43 -11.48 -12.40
CA ILE A 352 -21.15 -10.32 -13.27
C ILE A 352 -21.46 -8.99 -12.55
N GLY A 353 -22.55 -8.96 -11.78
CA GLY A 353 -22.90 -7.84 -10.90
C GLY A 353 -21.79 -7.47 -9.93
N PHE A 354 -21.27 -8.47 -9.22
CA PHE A 354 -20.19 -8.29 -8.25
C PHE A 354 -18.87 -7.95 -8.93
N GLN A 355 -18.57 -8.53 -10.07
CA GLN A 355 -17.39 -8.21 -10.87
C GLN A 355 -17.39 -6.75 -11.34
N VAL A 356 -18.50 -6.27 -11.89
CA VAL A 356 -18.65 -4.84 -12.27
C VAL A 356 -18.50 -3.94 -11.06
N LEU A 357 -19.18 -4.25 -9.95
CA LEU A 357 -19.09 -3.47 -8.71
C LEU A 357 -17.66 -3.44 -8.16
N ASN A 358 -16.99 -4.59 -8.13
CA ASN A 358 -15.61 -4.75 -7.68
C ASN A 358 -14.67 -3.88 -8.53
N VAL A 359 -14.76 -3.94 -9.85
CA VAL A 359 -13.93 -3.12 -10.76
C VAL A 359 -14.14 -1.62 -10.53
N LEU A 360 -15.39 -1.20 -10.34
CA LEU A 360 -15.74 0.19 -10.06
C LEU A 360 -15.23 0.68 -8.69
N LEU A 361 -15.21 -0.19 -7.68
CA LEU A 361 -14.65 0.09 -6.36
C LEU A 361 -13.12 0.00 -6.33
N LEU A 362 -12.52 -0.89 -7.12
CA LEU A 362 -11.07 -1.06 -7.27
C LEU A 362 -10.45 0.17 -7.93
N SER A 363 -11.09 0.68 -8.97
CA SER A 363 -10.66 1.86 -9.72
C SER A 363 -10.70 3.18 -8.94
N GLY A 364 -11.39 3.23 -7.79
CA GLY A 364 -11.58 4.47 -7.03
C GLY A 364 -12.53 5.48 -7.69
N ILE A 365 -13.19 5.10 -8.80
CA ILE A 365 -14.19 5.95 -9.48
C ILE A 365 -15.41 6.17 -8.57
N VAL A 366 -15.82 5.11 -7.87
CA VAL A 366 -16.92 5.12 -6.91
C VAL A 366 -16.43 5.69 -5.59
N GLY A 367 -16.96 6.85 -5.25
CA GLY A 367 -16.62 7.60 -4.05
C GLY A 367 -17.25 9.00 -4.05
N PRO A 368 -17.30 9.67 -2.87
CA PRO A 368 -17.79 11.03 -2.71
C PRO A 368 -17.32 11.99 -3.80
N ARG A 369 -18.18 12.93 -4.21
CA ARG A 369 -17.83 13.96 -5.22
C ARG A 369 -16.64 14.82 -4.79
N GLN A 370 -16.49 15.03 -3.49
CA GLN A 370 -15.37 15.75 -2.89
C GLN A 370 -14.01 15.06 -3.07
N TRP A 371 -13.96 13.80 -3.49
CA TRP A 371 -12.71 13.15 -3.92
C TRP A 371 -12.35 13.67 -5.31
N GLN A 372 -11.70 14.82 -5.35
CA GLN A 372 -11.15 15.38 -6.60
C GLN A 372 -9.97 14.53 -7.08
N ASP A 373 -9.28 13.83 -6.18
CA ASP A 373 -8.24 12.87 -6.48
C ASP A 373 -8.37 11.62 -5.57
N PRO A 374 -9.06 10.55 -6.03
CA PRO A 374 -9.19 9.31 -5.26
C PRO A 374 -7.83 8.64 -5.03
N MET A 375 -6.84 8.87 -5.89
CA MET A 375 -5.50 8.33 -5.71
C MET A 375 -4.77 9.04 -4.56
N ALA A 376 -4.97 10.34 -4.38
CA ALA A 376 -4.47 11.07 -3.23
C ALA A 376 -5.02 10.53 -1.89
N ALA A 377 -6.27 10.05 -1.86
CA ALA A 377 -6.82 9.41 -0.65
C ALA A 377 -6.13 8.07 -0.35
N PHE A 378 -5.83 7.26 -1.38
CA PHE A 378 -5.05 6.03 -1.24
C PHE A 378 -3.59 6.31 -0.86
N GLN A 379 -2.97 7.34 -1.44
CA GLN A 379 -1.62 7.78 -1.09
C GLN A 379 -1.55 8.29 0.35
N ARG A 380 -2.54 9.07 0.79
CA ARG A 380 -2.64 9.52 2.19
C ARG A 380 -2.81 8.33 3.13
N LEU A 381 -3.53 7.30 2.71
CA LEU A 381 -3.63 6.05 3.44
C LEU A 381 -2.29 5.30 3.51
N ALA A 382 -1.57 5.16 2.41
CA ALA A 382 -0.24 4.55 2.38
C ALA A 382 0.77 5.35 3.23
N TYR A 383 0.69 6.68 3.21
CA TYR A 383 1.46 7.58 4.07
C TYR A 383 1.17 7.32 5.55
N LEU A 384 -0.11 7.28 5.93
CA LEU A 384 -0.56 6.98 7.30
C LEU A 384 -0.21 5.55 7.74
N GLN A 385 0.08 4.64 6.81
CA GLN A 385 0.59 3.31 7.14
C GLN A 385 2.09 3.30 7.51
N GLY A 386 2.74 4.47 7.59
CA GLY A 386 4.07 4.64 8.19
C GLY A 386 5.23 4.64 7.20
N PHE A 387 4.95 4.89 5.91
CA PHE A 387 5.97 4.97 4.86
C PHE A 387 6.38 6.41 4.48
N GLY A 388 5.93 7.41 5.24
CA GLY A 388 6.10 8.81 4.92
C GLY A 388 7.19 9.53 5.71
N LEU A 389 8.08 10.23 4.99
CA LEU A 389 8.94 11.28 5.52
C LEU A 389 8.10 12.26 6.39
N ALA A 390 8.63 12.66 7.55
CA ALA A 390 7.96 13.59 8.46
C ALA A 390 7.48 14.83 7.68
N SER A 391 6.16 15.08 7.64
CA SER A 391 5.55 16.05 6.69
C SER A 391 5.78 17.52 7.06
N LYS A 392 6.67 17.81 8.00
CA LYS A 392 7.03 19.18 8.35
C LYS A 392 8.45 19.22 8.90
N ARG A 393 9.33 19.97 8.22
CA ARG A 393 10.65 20.32 8.76
C ARG A 393 10.44 21.16 10.00
N ILE A 394 10.57 20.55 11.17
CA ILE A 394 10.61 21.24 12.43
C ILE A 394 12.03 21.09 12.94
N ALA A 395 12.82 22.15 12.81
CA ALA A 395 14.06 22.26 13.57
C ALA A 395 13.70 22.18 15.06
N PHE A 396 14.39 21.31 15.78
CA PHE A 396 14.17 21.08 17.18
C PHE A 396 15.52 21.04 17.89
N PRO A 397 15.92 22.11 18.61
CA PRO A 397 17.22 22.19 19.29
C PRO A 397 17.26 21.41 20.61
N GLY A 398 16.21 20.64 20.93
CA GLY A 398 15.95 20.13 22.28
C GLY A 398 15.08 21.07 23.10
N GLN A 399 14.44 20.53 24.13
CA GLN A 399 13.61 21.26 25.08
C GLN A 399 13.77 20.60 26.46
N LEU A 400 14.43 21.28 27.38
CA LEU A 400 14.57 20.81 28.76
C LEU A 400 13.55 21.52 29.66
N ASN A 401 12.90 20.74 30.52
CA ASN A 401 12.03 21.26 31.55
C ASN A 401 12.72 21.09 32.92
N PRO A 402 13.08 22.17 33.63
CA PRO A 402 13.75 22.09 34.93
C PRO A 402 12.99 21.29 36.01
N HIS A 403 11.68 21.15 35.87
CA HIS A 403 10.84 20.43 36.83
C HIS A 403 10.57 18.97 36.44
N SER A 404 11.01 18.54 35.26
CA SER A 404 10.85 17.15 34.83
C SER A 404 11.79 16.24 35.61
N LYS A 405 11.33 15.02 35.89
CA LYS A 405 12.19 13.93 36.39
C LYS A 405 12.78 13.11 35.25
N ASP A 406 12.19 13.12 34.07
CA ASP A 406 12.55 12.27 32.95
C ASP A 406 13.05 13.10 31.76
N CYS A 407 14.08 12.60 31.08
CA CYS A 407 14.62 13.21 29.87
C CYS A 407 14.85 12.17 28.78
N VAL A 408 14.18 12.33 27.64
CA VAL A 408 14.42 11.49 26.46
C VAL A 408 15.61 12.02 25.68
N VAL A 409 16.69 11.24 25.63
CA VAL A 409 17.98 11.64 25.04
C VAL A 409 18.26 11.00 23.69
N SER A 410 17.48 10.01 23.27
CA SER A 410 17.53 9.48 21.91
C SER A 410 16.14 9.16 21.37
N PHE A 411 15.96 9.25 20.05
CA PHE A 411 14.70 8.92 19.41
C PHE A 411 14.91 8.22 18.05
N PRO A 412 14.30 7.04 17.82
CA PRO A 412 14.43 6.34 16.56
C PRO A 412 13.70 7.08 15.43
N GLY A 413 14.44 7.54 14.42
CA GLY A 413 13.91 8.33 13.30
C GLY A 413 12.85 7.65 12.42
N LYS A 414 12.62 6.34 12.60
CA LYS A 414 11.52 5.61 11.93
C LYS A 414 10.13 6.03 12.41
N TYR A 415 10.02 6.57 13.63
CA TYR A 415 8.76 6.87 14.30
C TYR A 415 8.43 8.37 14.22
N SER A 416 8.37 8.91 13.00
CA SER A 416 8.19 10.36 12.76
C SER A 416 6.95 10.95 13.43
N GLN A 417 5.84 10.20 13.47
CA GLN A 417 4.62 10.65 14.13
C GLN A 417 4.77 10.75 15.65
N GLN A 418 5.37 9.73 16.27
CA GLN A 418 5.63 9.72 17.71
C GLN A 418 6.67 10.79 18.07
N TRP A 419 7.61 11.07 17.18
CA TRP A 419 8.54 12.19 17.31
C TRP A 419 7.80 13.53 17.33
N ASP A 420 6.91 13.77 16.35
CA ASP A 420 6.12 15.01 16.28
C ASP A 420 5.25 15.19 17.54
N GLU A 421 4.66 14.10 18.04
CA GLU A 421 3.90 14.09 19.30
C GLU A 421 4.80 14.38 20.51
N ALA A 422 5.98 13.75 20.60
CA ALA A 422 6.94 14.00 21.67
C ALA A 422 7.43 15.46 21.67
N VAL A 423 7.76 16.01 20.50
CA VAL A 423 8.16 17.42 20.34
C VAL A 423 7.02 18.36 20.70
N SER A 424 5.80 18.09 20.24
CA SER A 424 4.62 18.89 20.60
C SER A 424 4.37 18.84 22.10
N THR A 425 4.51 17.68 22.72
CA THR A 425 4.32 17.49 24.15
C THR A 425 5.39 18.23 24.93
N ALA A 426 6.67 18.05 24.61
CA ALA A 426 7.76 18.77 25.26
C ALA A 426 7.63 20.31 25.16
N LYS A 427 7.09 20.82 24.04
CA LYS A 427 6.86 22.27 23.86
C LYS A 427 5.67 22.83 24.64
N THR A 428 4.63 22.03 24.85
CA THR A 428 3.34 22.51 25.40
C THR A 428 3.06 22.05 26.81
N GLN A 429 3.65 20.94 27.22
CA GLN A 429 3.42 20.28 28.50
C GLN A 429 4.74 20.17 29.24
N GLN A 430 4.74 20.55 30.52
CA GLN A 430 5.86 20.36 31.43
C GLN A 430 6.01 18.88 31.88
N GLY A 431 5.66 17.93 31.01
CA GLY A 431 5.60 16.50 31.35
C GLY A 431 6.95 15.80 31.37
N PHE A 432 7.81 16.09 30.39
CA PHE A 432 9.15 15.51 30.30
C PHE A 432 10.12 16.44 29.55
N SER A 433 11.43 16.21 29.71
CA SER A 433 12.49 16.84 28.93
C SER A 433 12.80 16.04 27.66
N LEU A 434 13.14 16.70 26.57
CA LEU A 434 13.54 16.07 25.31
C LEU A 434 14.86 16.68 24.85
N ALA A 435 15.98 16.01 25.12
CA ALA A 435 17.33 16.47 24.77
C ALA A 435 17.70 16.19 23.30
N CYS A 436 16.93 15.36 22.61
CA CYS A 436 17.15 15.02 21.20
C CYS A 436 17.16 16.27 20.30
N VAL A 437 18.11 16.32 19.36
CA VAL A 437 18.30 17.45 18.44
C VAL A 437 17.99 17.02 17.01
N PHE A 438 17.24 17.85 16.29
CA PHE A 438 16.93 17.65 14.88
C PHE A 438 17.12 18.95 14.11
N LEU A 439 18.14 19.03 13.26
CA LEU A 439 18.46 20.22 12.47
C LEU A 439 18.00 20.00 11.03
N THR A 440 17.19 20.92 10.50
CA THR A 440 16.51 20.73 9.20
C THR A 440 16.94 21.70 8.11
N ASP A 441 17.71 22.72 8.49
CA ASP A 441 18.14 23.80 7.62
C ASP A 441 19.39 24.48 8.18
N ARG A 442 20.03 25.29 7.34
CA ARG A 442 21.27 25.98 7.70
C ARG A 442 21.09 26.96 8.87
N VAL A 443 19.90 27.56 9.03
CA VAL A 443 19.62 28.51 10.15
C VAL A 443 19.61 27.76 11.48
N SER A 444 19.12 26.53 11.49
CA SER A 444 19.18 25.64 12.66
C SER A 444 20.57 25.04 12.92
N GLY A 445 21.55 25.25 12.04
CA GLY A 445 22.91 24.71 12.17
C GLY A 445 23.17 23.42 11.36
N LEU A 446 22.28 23.03 10.43
CA LEU A 446 22.56 21.92 9.51
C LEU A 446 23.75 22.28 8.62
N GLY A 447 24.74 21.39 8.55
CA GLY A 447 26.01 21.62 7.84
C GLY A 447 27.06 22.37 8.66
N GLU A 448 26.77 22.80 9.89
CA GLU A 448 27.74 23.50 10.73
C GLU A 448 28.66 22.55 11.50
N HIS A 449 29.92 22.98 11.64
CA HIS A 449 30.97 22.25 12.34
C HIS A 449 31.33 22.97 13.63
N VAL A 450 31.39 22.23 14.74
CA VAL A 450 31.79 22.76 16.05
C VAL A 450 33.12 22.13 16.47
N GLU A 451 34.04 22.98 16.95
CA GLU A 451 35.33 22.57 17.49
C GLU A 451 35.16 21.53 18.61
N ASN A 452 35.98 20.49 18.56
CA ASN A 452 36.03 19.46 19.57
C ASN A 452 36.98 19.93 20.68
N PRO A 453 36.51 20.18 21.92
CA PRO A 453 37.37 20.60 23.01
C PRO A 453 38.45 19.55 23.35
N ASP A 454 38.21 18.27 23.02
CA ASP A 454 39.16 17.18 23.28
C ASP A 454 40.26 17.08 22.21
N ALA A 455 40.12 17.78 21.08
CA ALA A 455 41.05 17.75 19.95
C ALA A 455 41.13 19.15 19.31
N SER A 456 41.98 20.02 19.86
CA SER A 456 42.14 21.41 19.41
C SER A 456 42.41 21.49 17.91
N GLY A 457 41.70 22.40 17.22
CA GLY A 457 41.77 22.58 15.77
C GLY A 457 40.99 21.55 14.94
N GLU A 458 40.39 20.53 15.57
CA GLU A 458 39.48 19.60 14.91
C GLU A 458 38.03 19.84 15.34
N CYS A 459 37.08 19.48 14.50
CA CYS A 459 35.65 19.47 14.88
C CYS A 459 35.20 18.07 15.29
N TRP A 460 34.04 17.96 15.92
CA TRP A 460 33.47 16.68 16.34
C TRP A 460 33.29 15.64 15.20
N CYS A 461 33.24 16.04 13.93
CA CYS A 461 33.05 15.11 12.81
C CYS A 461 34.08 13.96 12.81
N ARG A 462 35.35 14.26 13.09
CA ARG A 462 36.40 13.23 13.03
C ARG A 462 36.21 12.17 14.12
N ALA A 463 35.81 12.59 15.32
CA ALA A 463 35.55 11.69 16.44
C ALA A 463 34.27 10.84 16.23
N ILE A 464 33.22 11.44 15.66
CA ILE A 464 31.92 10.76 15.49
C ILE A 464 31.91 9.85 14.25
N TYR A 465 32.39 10.35 13.11
CA TYR A 465 32.22 9.72 11.80
C TYR A 465 33.52 9.21 11.18
N GLY A 466 34.68 9.64 11.69
CA GLY A 466 35.95 9.44 11.02
C GLY A 466 36.07 10.27 9.74
N GLN A 467 36.87 9.79 8.79
CA GLN A 467 37.02 10.39 7.48
C GLN A 467 35.97 9.80 6.53
N LEU A 468 35.16 10.66 5.91
CA LEU A 468 34.08 10.24 5.03
C LEU A 468 34.49 10.25 3.56
N PRO A 469 33.96 9.32 2.75
CA PRO A 469 34.27 9.25 1.32
C PRO A 469 33.51 10.33 0.53
N ALA A 470 34.04 10.66 -0.66
CA ALA A 470 33.46 11.65 -1.56
C ALA A 470 32.00 11.37 -1.96
N SER A 471 31.59 10.09 -1.99
CA SER A 471 30.19 9.71 -2.28
C SER A 471 29.20 10.30 -1.27
N THR A 472 29.62 10.64 -0.05
CA THR A 472 28.76 11.31 0.94
C THR A 472 28.41 12.75 0.56
N TYR A 473 29.15 13.36 -0.37
CA TYR A 473 28.90 14.70 -0.90
C TYR A 473 28.00 14.71 -2.13
N LEU A 474 27.54 13.54 -2.58
CA LEU A 474 26.68 13.37 -3.73
C LEU A 474 25.28 12.93 -3.30
N ALA A 475 24.27 13.72 -3.65
CA ALA A 475 22.87 13.38 -3.47
C ALA A 475 22.26 13.02 -4.82
N VAL A 476 21.85 11.77 -5.01
CA VAL A 476 21.21 11.31 -6.26
C VAL A 476 19.72 11.09 -6.04
N VAL A 477 18.91 11.72 -6.89
CA VAL A 477 17.44 11.60 -6.88
C VAL A 477 16.96 11.14 -8.23
N ASP A 478 16.19 10.05 -8.29
CA ASP A 478 15.49 9.64 -9.50
C ASP A 478 14.10 10.28 -9.54
N ALA A 479 13.88 11.16 -10.52
CA ALA A 479 12.64 11.90 -10.72
C ALA A 479 11.94 11.48 -12.03
N ARG A 480 12.31 10.33 -12.60
CA ARG A 480 11.60 9.80 -13.77
C ARG A 480 10.14 9.47 -13.41
N PRO A 481 9.16 9.80 -14.27
CA PRO A 481 7.78 9.38 -14.07
C PRO A 481 7.70 7.85 -14.06
N GLU A 482 6.89 7.33 -13.16
CA GLU A 482 6.58 5.89 -13.09
C GLU A 482 6.19 5.37 -14.49
N GLY A 483 6.94 4.37 -14.98
CA GLY A 483 6.68 3.71 -16.27
C GLY A 483 7.76 3.86 -17.34
N CYS A 484 8.76 4.76 -17.17
CA CYS A 484 9.82 4.92 -18.18
C CYS A 484 11.07 4.06 -17.91
N CYS A 485 11.24 3.54 -16.69
CA CYS A 485 12.33 2.61 -16.36
C CYS A 485 11.98 1.22 -16.92
N LYS A 486 12.41 0.94 -18.15
CA LYS A 486 12.45 -0.45 -18.63
C LYS A 486 13.41 -1.23 -17.74
N VAL A 487 12.86 -2.31 -17.19
CA VAL A 487 13.49 -3.32 -16.35
C VAL A 487 14.84 -3.73 -16.93
N LEU A 488 15.92 -3.19 -16.40
CA LEU A 488 17.27 -3.76 -16.47
C LEU A 488 17.72 -4.02 -15.03
N GLY A 489 17.39 -5.21 -14.53
CA GLY A 489 18.17 -6.00 -13.55
C GLY A 489 18.47 -5.46 -12.14
N GLY A 490 18.15 -4.23 -11.77
CA GLY A 490 18.49 -3.67 -10.46
C GLY A 490 17.38 -3.77 -9.42
N LEU A 491 17.57 -4.61 -8.39
CA LEU A 491 16.72 -4.84 -7.21
C LEU A 491 16.56 -3.60 -6.30
N GLY A 492 16.01 -2.51 -6.81
CA GLY A 492 15.58 -1.36 -6.00
C GLY A 492 14.04 -1.31 -5.91
N PRO A 493 13.45 -1.08 -4.73
CA PRO A 493 12.00 -0.91 -4.62
C PRO A 493 11.56 0.23 -5.53
N GLY A 494 10.52 -0.01 -6.34
CA GLY A 494 9.97 0.96 -7.28
C GLY A 494 9.57 2.23 -6.53
N ARG A 495 10.46 3.23 -6.54
CA ARG A 495 10.19 4.55 -5.97
C ARG A 495 9.09 5.18 -6.80
N GLN A 496 8.02 5.57 -6.12
CA GLN A 496 7.03 6.44 -6.70
C GLN A 496 7.71 7.72 -7.19
N GLY A 497 7.24 8.27 -8.32
CA GLY A 497 7.81 9.49 -8.89
C GLY A 497 7.86 10.57 -7.81
N LEU A 498 9.06 11.07 -7.50
CA LEU A 498 9.23 12.05 -6.43
C LEU A 498 8.34 13.26 -6.69
N SER A 499 7.56 13.68 -5.71
CA SER A 499 6.76 14.90 -5.87
C SER A 499 7.69 16.10 -6.07
N GLN A 500 7.21 17.14 -6.75
CA GLN A 500 7.98 18.39 -6.92
C GLN A 500 8.39 18.96 -5.55
N GLN A 501 7.52 18.83 -4.56
CA GLN A 501 7.77 19.24 -3.18
C GLN A 501 8.91 18.43 -2.54
N ASP A 502 8.94 17.11 -2.73
CA ASP A 502 10.05 16.26 -2.25
C ASP A 502 11.37 16.62 -2.91
N LEU A 503 11.34 16.98 -4.20
CA LEU A 503 12.54 17.39 -4.93
C LEU A 503 13.08 18.72 -4.40
N GLU A 504 12.21 19.68 -4.11
CA GLU A 504 12.56 20.95 -3.46
C GLU A 504 13.13 20.72 -2.06
N PHE A 505 12.58 19.77 -1.30
CA PHE A 505 13.15 19.37 -0.02
C PHE A 505 14.56 18.80 -0.18
N LYS A 506 14.77 17.85 -1.09
CA LYS A 506 16.10 17.28 -1.35
C LYS A 506 17.10 18.34 -1.82
N ARG A 507 16.64 19.33 -2.59
CA ARG A 507 17.47 20.48 -3.00
C ARG A 507 17.87 21.35 -1.83
N ALA A 508 16.94 21.71 -0.95
CA ALA A 508 17.22 22.49 0.24
C ALA A 508 18.20 21.76 1.19
N ASP A 509 18.04 20.44 1.35
CA ASP A 509 18.95 19.58 2.13
C ASP A 509 20.35 19.57 1.55
N ALA A 510 20.48 19.24 0.26
CA ALA A 510 21.77 19.21 -0.40
C ALA A 510 22.46 20.58 -0.34
N GLN A 511 21.71 21.67 -0.51
CA GLN A 511 22.24 23.03 -0.39
C GLN A 511 22.73 23.34 1.03
N ALA A 512 21.94 23.01 2.06
CA ALA A 512 22.33 23.24 3.46
C ALA A 512 23.59 22.45 3.84
N MET A 513 23.71 21.22 3.34
CA MET A 513 24.85 20.33 3.59
C MET A 513 26.04 20.54 2.64
N GLY A 514 25.95 21.50 1.70
CA GLY A 514 26.99 21.71 0.69
C GLY A 514 27.21 20.51 -0.24
N GLN A 515 26.23 19.64 -0.42
CA GLN A 515 26.28 18.48 -1.32
C GLN A 515 25.95 18.86 -2.76
N ARG A 516 26.43 18.05 -3.71
CA ARG A 516 26.03 18.09 -5.12
C ARG A 516 24.76 17.25 -5.31
N LEU A 517 23.64 17.90 -5.61
CA LEU A 517 22.39 17.21 -5.99
C LEU A 517 22.37 16.95 -7.50
N VAL A 518 22.11 15.69 -7.88
CA VAL A 518 21.87 15.26 -9.26
C VAL A 518 20.48 14.65 -9.33
N VAL A 519 19.70 15.06 -10.33
CA VAL A 519 18.30 14.65 -10.49
C VAL A 519 18.16 13.91 -11.80
N ARG A 520 18.01 12.58 -11.78
CA ARG A 520 17.76 11.78 -12.99
C ARG A 520 16.37 12.09 -13.51
N ARG A 521 16.30 12.68 -14.71
CA ARG A 521 15.05 12.96 -15.42
C ARG A 521 14.88 12.00 -16.61
N ASN A 522 13.98 12.34 -17.53
CA ASN A 522 13.78 11.64 -18.80
C ASN A 522 14.87 11.99 -19.83
N GLN A 523 16.13 11.80 -19.45
CA GLN A 523 17.30 11.99 -20.31
C GLN A 523 17.84 10.64 -20.79
N ALA A 524 18.63 10.65 -21.85
CA ALA A 524 19.26 9.42 -22.35
C ALA A 524 20.28 8.87 -21.33
N ASP A 525 20.53 7.56 -21.33
CA ASP A 525 21.42 6.92 -20.35
C ASP A 525 22.85 7.49 -20.41
N TRP A 526 23.36 7.81 -21.60
CA TRP A 526 24.68 8.44 -21.75
C TRP A 526 24.72 9.88 -21.21
N GLU A 527 23.62 10.64 -21.32
CA GLU A 527 23.52 12.00 -20.73
C GLU A 527 23.53 11.92 -19.21
N TRP A 528 22.82 10.92 -18.67
CA TRP A 528 22.81 10.60 -17.25
C TRP A 528 24.19 10.20 -16.73
N GLU A 529 24.89 9.30 -17.43
CA GLU A 529 26.25 8.88 -17.06
C GLU A 529 27.23 10.04 -17.03
N ARG A 530 27.19 10.93 -18.05
CA ARG A 530 28.03 12.13 -18.08
C ARG A 530 27.72 13.08 -16.91
N GLU A 531 26.44 13.38 -16.67
CA GLU A 531 26.04 14.27 -15.56
C GLU A 531 26.42 13.69 -14.19
N LEU A 532 26.27 12.36 -14.03
CA LEU A 532 26.66 11.66 -12.81
C LEU A 532 28.19 11.71 -12.60
N GLN A 533 28.98 11.48 -13.65
CA GLN A 533 30.44 11.55 -13.58
C GLN A 533 30.93 12.96 -13.20
N GLU A 534 30.39 14.01 -13.84
CA GLU A 534 30.69 15.41 -13.50
C GLU A 534 30.34 15.72 -12.04
N ALA A 535 29.23 15.17 -11.55
CA ALA A 535 28.81 15.35 -10.17
C ALA A 535 29.68 14.58 -9.16
N GLU A 536 30.20 13.40 -9.52
CA GLU A 536 31.16 12.66 -8.72
C GLU A 536 32.51 13.39 -8.60
N GLU A 537 32.94 14.08 -9.66
CA GLU A 537 34.12 14.96 -9.62
C GLU A 537 33.90 16.17 -8.71
N ASP A 538 32.75 16.84 -8.81
CA ASP A 538 32.38 17.94 -7.91
C ASP A 538 32.29 17.46 -6.44
N ALA A 539 31.70 16.30 -6.20
CA ALA A 539 31.61 15.69 -4.88
C ALA A 539 33.01 15.36 -4.31
N ARG A 540 33.93 14.86 -5.14
CA ARG A 540 35.35 14.65 -4.76
C ARG A 540 36.03 15.95 -4.37
N ARG A 541 35.86 17.01 -5.17
CA ARG A 541 36.42 18.34 -4.87
C ARG A 541 35.89 18.87 -3.53
N ARG A 542 34.57 18.85 -3.32
CA ARG A 542 33.94 19.30 -2.07
C ARG A 542 34.40 18.49 -0.86
N CYS A 543 34.57 17.18 -1.01
CA CYS A 543 35.10 16.31 0.03
C CYS A 543 36.52 16.71 0.43
N THR A 544 37.40 16.98 -0.55
CA THR A 544 38.77 17.44 -0.31
C THR A 544 38.79 18.81 0.36
N GLU A 545 38.03 19.78 -0.16
CA GLU A 545 37.90 21.13 0.41
C GLU A 545 37.39 21.11 1.85
N ASN A 546 36.45 20.21 2.17
CA ASN A 546 35.93 20.02 3.51
C ASN A 546 36.73 19.01 4.35
N GLN A 547 37.94 18.62 3.91
CA GLN A 547 38.85 17.73 4.61
C GLN A 547 38.23 16.38 5.01
N GLY A 548 37.29 15.87 4.22
CA GLY A 548 36.58 14.61 4.49
C GLY A 548 35.67 14.64 5.71
N ARG A 549 35.27 15.83 6.20
CA ARG A 549 34.28 15.98 7.30
C ARG A 549 32.89 15.58 6.82
N ALA A 550 31.92 15.51 7.75
CA ALA A 550 30.53 15.20 7.39
C ALA A 550 29.83 16.41 6.75
N PRO A 551 29.24 16.29 5.54
CA PRO A 551 28.57 17.42 4.89
C PRO A 551 27.35 17.93 5.69
N TRP A 552 26.73 17.07 6.50
CA TRP A 552 25.63 17.47 7.40
C TRP A 552 26.09 18.16 8.69
N GLY A 553 27.39 18.31 8.92
CA GLY A 553 27.95 18.97 10.10
C GLY A 553 27.91 18.12 11.36
N CYS A 554 28.50 18.64 12.44
CA CYS A 554 28.50 18.03 13.77
C CYS A 554 27.86 18.90 14.84
N ARG A 555 27.27 20.04 14.47
CA ARG A 555 26.59 20.95 15.41
C ARG A 555 25.53 20.26 16.26
N TRP A 556 24.75 19.36 15.65
CA TRP A 556 23.71 18.59 16.33
C TRP A 556 24.25 17.82 17.55
N PHE A 557 25.49 17.32 17.49
CA PHE A 557 26.09 16.54 18.57
C PHE A 557 26.46 17.43 19.75
N GLU A 558 27.01 18.61 19.48
CA GLU A 558 27.32 19.58 20.53
C GLU A 558 26.04 20.03 21.25
N ASP A 559 25.00 20.40 20.50
CA ASP A 559 23.73 20.83 21.10
C ASP A 559 23.08 19.68 21.88
N TRP A 560 23.12 18.45 21.35
CA TRP A 560 22.64 17.25 22.06
C TRP A 560 23.43 17.01 23.35
N ARG A 561 24.77 17.04 23.29
CA ARG A 561 25.66 16.85 24.44
C ARG A 561 25.34 17.85 25.54
N ARG A 562 25.24 19.13 25.20
CA ARG A 562 24.87 20.20 26.15
C ARG A 562 23.51 19.95 26.79
N ASN A 563 22.52 19.50 26.00
CA ASN A 563 21.21 19.17 26.53
C ASN A 563 21.25 17.98 27.49
N VAL A 564 22.07 16.96 27.19
CA VAL A 564 22.25 15.79 28.06
C VAL A 564 22.97 16.19 29.36
N GLU A 565 24.08 16.91 29.28
CA GLU A 565 24.82 17.42 30.44
C GLU A 565 23.90 18.26 31.33
N ARG A 566 23.10 19.15 30.73
CA ARG A 566 22.13 19.96 31.47
C ARG A 566 21.02 19.14 32.09
N ALA A 567 20.53 18.08 31.44
CA ALA A 567 19.55 17.17 32.03
C ALA A 567 20.14 16.42 33.24
N VAL A 568 21.42 16.05 33.19
CA VAL A 568 22.16 15.46 34.33
C VAL A 568 22.30 16.46 35.49
N GLU A 569 22.66 17.71 35.21
CA GLU A 569 22.70 18.77 36.23
C GLU A 569 21.34 18.98 36.91
N LEU A 570 20.24 18.81 36.16
CA LEU A 570 18.86 18.86 36.65
C LEU A 570 18.41 17.55 37.34
N LYS A 571 19.30 16.56 37.51
CA LYS A 571 19.04 15.25 38.12
C LYS A 571 17.90 14.48 37.47
N GLN A 572 17.82 14.55 36.14
CA GLN A 572 16.79 13.86 35.36
C GLN A 572 17.26 12.45 34.99
N SER A 573 16.35 11.47 35.06
CA SER A 573 16.56 10.13 34.52
C SER A 573 16.61 10.18 32.99
N LEU A 574 17.72 9.71 32.41
CA LEU A 574 17.93 9.73 30.97
C LEU A 574 17.36 8.46 30.32
N HIS A 575 16.48 8.64 29.34
CA HIS A 575 15.83 7.56 28.60
C HIS A 575 16.39 7.48 27.18
N VAL A 576 16.94 6.31 26.83
CA VAL A 576 17.51 6.01 25.52
C VAL A 576 16.65 4.97 24.83
N PHE A 577 16.10 5.31 23.67
CA PHE A 577 15.35 4.40 22.81
C PHE A 577 16.25 3.84 21.70
N TYR A 578 16.17 2.53 21.51
CA TYR A 578 16.87 1.80 20.45
C TYR A 578 15.86 1.23 19.45
N PHE A 579 16.34 0.89 18.26
CA PHE A 579 15.59 -0.01 17.38
C PHE A 579 15.42 -1.38 18.05
N GLU A 580 14.31 -2.05 17.74
CA GLU A 580 14.01 -3.38 18.25
C GLU A 580 15.18 -4.35 18.01
N GLY A 581 15.62 -5.03 19.07
CA GLY A 581 16.76 -5.96 19.03
C GLY A 581 18.15 -5.32 18.92
N ARG A 582 18.29 -3.99 19.08
CA ARG A 582 19.57 -3.26 18.94
C ARG A 582 20.16 -2.71 20.25
N THR A 583 19.52 -2.95 21.40
CA THR A 583 20.03 -2.54 22.70
C THR A 583 21.42 -3.14 22.96
N GLY A 584 22.37 -2.33 23.42
CA GLY A 584 23.73 -2.78 23.76
C GLY A 584 24.69 -3.00 22.58
N GLN A 585 24.25 -2.86 21.32
CA GLN A 585 25.10 -3.12 20.15
C GLN A 585 26.02 -1.96 19.74
N GLY A 586 26.02 -0.84 20.47
CA GLY A 586 26.88 0.34 20.19
C GLY A 586 26.56 1.11 18.90
N ASN A 587 25.68 0.60 18.03
CA ASN A 587 25.37 1.15 16.70
C ASN A 587 23.96 1.79 16.64
N GLY A 588 23.47 2.30 17.76
CA GLY A 588 22.04 2.47 18.02
C GLY A 588 21.30 3.59 17.28
N LEU A 589 21.97 4.57 16.67
CA LEU A 589 21.29 5.82 16.27
C LEU A 589 21.40 6.23 14.79
N GLY A 590 21.74 5.28 13.92
CA GLY A 590 21.64 5.47 12.48
C GLY A 590 23.00 5.76 11.86
N SER A 591 23.72 4.70 11.56
CA SER A 591 24.81 4.72 10.59
C SER A 591 24.73 3.43 9.77
N ALA A 592 24.75 3.59 8.45
CA ALA A 592 25.23 2.56 7.55
C ALA A 592 26.56 2.00 8.07
N PRO A 593 26.92 0.74 7.79
CA PRO A 593 28.11 0.11 8.35
C PRO A 593 29.36 0.87 7.91
N LEU A 594 29.82 1.81 8.75
CA LEU A 594 31.13 2.42 8.67
C LEU A 594 32.07 1.52 9.46
N SER A 595 33.01 0.91 8.76
CA SER A 595 34.08 0.09 9.30
C SER A 595 34.95 0.95 10.24
N GLY A 596 34.64 0.96 11.54
CA GLY A 596 35.43 1.70 12.53
C GLY A 596 34.67 2.05 13.81
N GLY A 597 34.08 1.06 14.49
CA GLY A 597 33.20 1.25 15.66
C GLY A 597 33.85 1.65 17.00
N GLN A 598 34.98 2.37 17.00
CA GLN A 598 35.67 2.74 18.26
C GLN A 598 35.25 4.12 18.82
N GLY A 599 34.83 5.08 17.98
CA GLY A 599 34.57 6.46 18.41
C GLY A 599 33.34 6.64 19.32
N ALA A 600 32.17 6.13 18.91
CA ALA A 600 30.93 6.29 19.67
C ALA A 600 30.93 5.53 21.00
N ARG A 601 31.63 4.39 21.05
CA ARG A 601 31.81 3.60 22.28
C ARG A 601 32.66 4.34 23.31
N ALA A 602 33.73 5.01 22.88
CA ALA A 602 34.57 5.83 23.77
C ALA A 602 33.83 7.03 24.37
N ALA A 603 32.92 7.67 23.63
CA ALA A 603 32.07 8.74 24.14
C ALA A 603 31.02 8.23 25.16
N SER A 604 30.39 7.07 24.87
CA SER A 604 29.42 6.44 25.77
C SER A 604 30.06 5.87 27.05
N GLU A 605 31.23 5.23 26.95
CA GLU A 605 31.96 4.67 28.09
C GLU A 605 32.57 5.77 28.99
N ARG A 606 32.83 6.97 28.46
CA ARG A 606 33.24 8.13 29.27
C ARG A 606 32.08 8.76 30.04
N LEU A 607 30.88 8.81 29.47
CA LEU A 607 29.66 9.23 30.19
C LEU A 607 29.29 8.24 31.31
N GLY A 608 29.60 6.95 31.16
CA GLY A 608 29.45 5.93 32.20
C GLY A 608 30.45 6.01 33.36
N ARG A 609 31.35 7.03 33.40
CA ARG A 609 32.23 7.32 34.55
C ARG A 609 31.74 8.51 35.39
N LEU A 610 30.47 8.87 35.30
CA LEU A 610 29.85 9.71 36.32
C LEU A 610 29.61 8.85 37.56
N PRO A 611 29.94 9.32 38.78
CA PRO A 611 29.77 8.53 39.99
C PRO A 611 28.29 8.17 40.16
N ASP A 612 28.03 6.88 40.41
CA ASP A 612 26.72 6.40 40.84
C ASP A 612 26.29 7.18 42.07
N GLY A 613 25.25 8.00 41.91
CA GLY A 613 24.67 8.86 42.94
C GLY A 613 23.16 8.84 42.87
#